data_AF-A0AAW0NS41-F1
#
_entry.id   AF-A0AAW0NS41-F1
#
_cell.length_a   1.000
_cell.length_b   1.000
_cell.length_c   1.000
_cell.angle_alpha   90.00
_cell.angle_beta   90.00
_cell.angle_gamma   90.00
#
_symmetry.space_group_name_H-M   'P 1'
#
loop_
_entity.id
_entity.type
_entity.pdbx_description
1 polymer ?
#
loop_
_entity_poly.entity_id
_entity_poly.type
_entity_poly.pdbx_seq_one_letter_code
_entity_poly.pdbx_strand_id
1 'polypeptide(L)'
;MIWPWQHETDAVDIVTKKKFFDQHMLVSRLNEEKEILIHEMMQHCLNLKNSVASLQALVTAVQKSSGFNGLSEAAASGFLCLLHSQMEDLKKKRKAVLRCYKSVLHCDPGSWIAPEDPEEQMDSIDFLQENSSESDDDSDDI
;
A
#
# COMPACT_ATOMS: atom_id res chain seq x y z
N MET A 1 -8.17 -8.20 45.15
CA MET A 1 -8.64 -7.92 43.78
C MET A 1 -8.83 -9.27 43.12
N ILE A 2 -10.08 -9.65 42.81
CA ILE A 2 -10.40 -10.93 42.16
C ILE A 2 -10.48 -10.64 40.67
N TRP A 3 -9.69 -11.35 39.86
CA TRP A 3 -9.68 -11.16 38.40
C TRP A 3 -10.99 -11.68 37.79
N PRO A 4 -11.45 -11.14 36.63
CA PRO A 4 -12.73 -11.52 36.02
C PRO A 4 -12.90 -13.03 35.72
N TRP A 5 -11.80 -13.78 35.61
CA TRP A 5 -11.78 -15.22 35.34
C TRP A 5 -11.50 -16.09 36.57
N GLN A 6 -11.48 -15.50 37.77
CA GLN A 6 -11.13 -16.19 39.01
C GLN A 6 -12.42 -16.53 39.79
N HIS A 7 -12.92 -17.75 39.62
CA HIS A 7 -14.02 -18.29 40.41
C HIS A 7 -13.50 -19.28 41.47
N GLU A 8 -13.94 -19.11 42.72
CA GLU A 8 -13.47 -19.90 43.87
C GLU A 8 -13.88 -21.38 43.83
N THR A 9 -14.84 -21.75 42.97
CA THR A 9 -15.39 -23.12 42.84
C THR A 9 -14.91 -23.88 41.61
N ASP A 10 -13.81 -23.43 40.98
CA ASP A 10 -13.36 -24.02 39.73
C ASP A 10 -12.64 -25.37 39.90
N ALA A 11 -13.06 -26.35 39.11
CA ALA A 11 -12.43 -27.68 39.04
C ALA A 11 -11.06 -27.68 38.34
N VAL A 12 -10.68 -26.57 37.71
CA VAL A 12 -9.45 -26.43 36.93
C VAL A 12 -8.52 -25.42 37.61
N ASP A 13 -7.26 -25.81 37.76
CA ASP A 13 -6.23 -24.98 38.39
C ASP A 13 -6.07 -23.60 37.72
N ILE A 14 -5.87 -22.57 38.54
CA ILE A 14 -5.80 -21.17 38.14
C ILE A 14 -4.65 -20.89 37.17
N VAL A 15 -3.54 -21.63 37.27
CA VAL A 15 -2.40 -21.48 36.34
C VAL A 15 -2.80 -21.93 34.94
N THR A 16 -3.60 -23.00 34.84
CA THR A 16 -4.10 -23.52 33.57
C THR A 16 -5.07 -22.52 32.92
N LYS A 17 -5.99 -21.96 33.70
CA LYS A 17 -6.94 -20.93 33.23
C LYS A 17 -6.22 -19.68 32.73
N LYS A 18 -5.24 -19.20 33.50
CA LYS A 18 -4.43 -18.05 33.10
C LYS A 18 -3.69 -18.34 31.79
N LYS A 19 -3.02 -19.49 31.67
CA LYS A 19 -2.28 -19.84 30.46
C LYS A 19 -3.17 -19.84 29.22
N PHE A 20 -4.37 -20.41 29.32
CA PHE A 20 -5.33 -20.40 28.21
C PHE A 20 -5.81 -18.98 27.88
N PHE A 21 -6.13 -18.19 28.89
CA PHE A 21 -6.56 -16.80 28.70
C PHE A 21 -5.46 -15.94 28.06
N ASP A 22 -4.21 -16.05 28.55
CA ASP A 22 -3.07 -15.35 27.99
C ASP A 22 -2.86 -15.72 26.51
N GLN A 23 -3.01 -16.99 26.15
CA GLN A 23 -2.95 -17.45 24.75
C GLN A 23 -4.08 -16.86 23.91
N HIS A 24 -5.32 -16.89 24.41
CA HIS A 24 -6.46 -16.30 23.73
C HIS A 24 -6.29 -14.80 23.52
N MET A 25 -5.86 -14.07 24.56
CA MET A 25 -5.61 -12.63 24.49
C MET A 25 -4.49 -12.30 23.51
N LEU A 26 -3.41 -13.09 23.47
CA LEU A 26 -2.34 -12.91 22.49
C LEU A 26 -2.85 -13.06 21.05
N VAL A 27 -3.67 -14.08 20.78
CA VAL A 27 -4.27 -14.28 19.45
C VAL A 27 -5.23 -13.14 19.08
N SER A 28 -6.07 -12.70 20.02
CA SER A 28 -6.97 -11.56 19.82
C SER A 28 -6.17 -10.29 19.49
N ARG A 29 -5.10 -10.03 20.25
CA ARG A 29 -4.24 -8.87 20.05
C ARG A 29 -3.53 -8.90 18.69
N LEU A 30 -3.01 -10.06 18.28
CA LEU A 30 -2.40 -10.23 16.97
C LEU A 30 -3.40 -9.98 15.83
N ASN A 31 -4.66 -10.40 16.01
CA ASN A 31 -5.69 -10.14 15.01
C ASN A 31 -6.02 -8.65 14.91
N GLU A 32 -6.13 -7.94 16.03
CA GLU A 32 -6.28 -6.47 16.05
C GLU A 32 -5.12 -5.76 15.34
N GLU A 33 -3.88 -6.15 15.65
CA GLU A 33 -2.68 -5.56 15.06
C GLU A 33 -2.61 -5.78 13.55
N LYS A 34 -3.01 -6.97 13.07
CA LYS A 34 -3.12 -7.26 11.63
C LYS A 34 -4.10 -6.31 10.94
N GLU A 35 -5.29 -6.12 11.51
CA GLU A 35 -6.30 -5.23 10.93
C GLU A 35 -5.81 -3.77 10.92
N ILE A 36 -5.16 -3.31 11.99
CA ILE A 36 -4.57 -1.97 12.05
C ILE A 36 -3.54 -1.78 10.92
N LEU A 37 -2.63 -2.74 10.76
CA LEU A 37 -1.60 -2.68 9.71
C LEU A 37 -2.22 -2.62 8.30
N ILE A 38 -3.27 -3.40 8.03
CA ILE A 38 -3.98 -3.36 6.74
C ILE A 38 -4.55 -1.96 6.48
N HIS A 39 -5.17 -1.33 7.49
CA HIS A 39 -5.71 0.02 7.37
C HIS A 39 -4.60 1.07 7.13
N GLU A 40 -3.47 0.97 7.83
CA GLU A 40 -2.32 1.86 7.65
C GLU A 40 -1.71 1.70 6.25
N MET A 41 -1.59 0.47 5.75
CA MET A 41 -1.12 0.18 4.39
C MET A 41 -2.07 0.79 3.34
N MET A 42 -3.38 0.65 3.53
CA MET A 42 -4.39 1.25 2.66
C MET A 42 -4.30 2.78 2.68
N GLN A 43 -4.20 3.39 3.85
CA GLN A 43 -4.06 4.83 3.99
C GLN A 43 -2.77 5.34 3.34
N HIS A 44 -1.67 4.61 3.45
CA HIS A 44 -0.40 4.96 2.80
C HIS A 44 -0.53 4.94 1.27
N CYS A 45 -1.16 3.89 0.72
CA CYS A 45 -1.49 3.79 -0.70
C CYS A 45 -2.33 4.98 -1.19
N LEU A 46 -3.39 5.33 -0.45
CA LEU A 46 -4.25 6.47 -0.78
C LEU A 46 -3.49 7.80 -0.70
N ASN A 47 -2.65 7.99 0.32
CA ASN A 47 -1.85 9.20 0.47
C ASN A 47 -0.87 9.39 -0.69
N LEU A 48 -0.23 8.33 -1.17
CA LEU A 48 0.65 8.39 -2.34
C LEU A 48 -0.12 8.78 -3.61
N LYS A 49 -1.31 8.20 -3.84
CA LYS A 49 -2.19 8.59 -4.95
C LYS A 49 -2.55 10.08 -4.88
N ASN A 50 -3.01 10.54 -3.71
CA ASN A 50 -3.42 11.93 -3.52
C ASN A 50 -2.24 12.90 -3.69
N SER A 51 -1.03 12.49 -3.29
CA SER A 51 0.18 13.29 -3.47
C SER A 51 0.53 13.49 -4.96
N VAL A 52 0.42 12.42 -5.77
CA VAL A 52 0.63 12.51 -7.23
C VAL A 52 -0.41 13.43 -7.86
N ALA A 53 -1.71 13.23 -7.54
CA ALA A 53 -2.78 14.08 -8.06
C ALA A 53 -2.61 15.56 -7.66
N SER A 54 -2.15 15.83 -6.44
CA SER A 54 -1.87 17.19 -5.95
C SER A 54 -0.73 17.85 -6.72
N LEU A 55 0.36 17.12 -7.01
CA LEU A 55 1.45 17.62 -7.85
C LEU A 55 0.98 17.90 -9.28
N GLN A 56 0.15 17.03 -9.86
CA GLN A 56 -0.39 17.22 -11.20
C GLN A 56 -1.29 18.46 -11.27
N ALA A 57 -2.11 18.70 -10.25
CA ALA A 57 -2.90 19.92 -10.12
C ALA A 57 -2.00 21.16 -10.01
N LEU A 58 -0.91 21.08 -9.26
CA LEU A 58 0.06 22.18 -9.11
C LEU A 58 0.79 22.47 -10.43
N VAL A 59 1.25 21.45 -11.16
CA VAL A 59 1.84 21.59 -12.50
C VAL A 59 0.88 22.32 -13.43
N THR A 60 -0.38 21.89 -13.45
CA THR A 60 -1.44 22.49 -14.28
C THR A 60 -1.68 23.95 -13.89
N ALA A 61 -1.66 24.28 -12.60
CA ALA A 61 -1.82 25.65 -12.11
C ALA A 61 -0.68 26.56 -12.56
N VAL A 62 0.57 26.09 -12.42
CA VAL A 62 1.77 26.84 -12.82
C VAL A 62 1.77 27.09 -14.33
N GLN A 63 1.41 26.09 -15.14
CA GLN A 63 1.34 26.21 -16.60
C GLN A 63 0.25 27.19 -17.07
N LYS A 64 -0.89 27.23 -16.39
CA LYS A 64 -2.02 28.13 -16.74
C LYS A 64 -1.79 29.57 -16.30
N SER A 65 -0.98 29.81 -15.27
CA SER A 65 -0.68 31.16 -14.82
C SER A 65 0.38 31.82 -15.72
N SER A 66 -0.02 32.83 -16.49
CA SER A 66 0.92 33.76 -17.13
C SER A 66 1.61 34.57 -16.04
N GLY A 67 2.74 34.07 -15.53
CA GLY A 67 3.47 34.63 -14.39
C GLY A 67 3.04 34.06 -13.04
N PHE A 68 3.28 32.76 -12.82
CA PHE A 68 3.10 32.14 -11.50
C PHE A 68 3.84 32.94 -10.42
N ASN A 69 3.10 33.57 -9.49
CA ASN A 69 3.64 34.25 -8.31
C ASN A 69 4.73 35.31 -8.59
N GLY A 70 4.72 35.95 -9.76
CA GLY A 70 5.75 36.94 -10.13
C GLY A 70 7.13 36.32 -10.40
N LEU A 71 7.21 35.00 -10.60
CA LEU A 71 8.43 34.33 -11.03
C LEU A 71 8.82 34.75 -12.45
N SER A 72 10.13 34.83 -12.68
CA SER A 72 10.67 34.88 -14.05
C SER A 72 10.34 33.58 -14.80
N GLU A 73 10.32 33.64 -16.13
CA GLU A 73 10.09 32.47 -16.98
C GLU A 73 11.05 31.33 -16.67
N ALA A 74 12.35 31.62 -16.53
CA ALA A 74 13.36 30.62 -16.18
C ALA A 74 13.11 29.99 -14.80
N ALA A 75 12.65 30.77 -13.82
CA ALA A 75 12.30 30.25 -12.50
C ALA A 75 11.04 29.37 -12.55
N ALA A 76 10.03 29.74 -13.35
CA ALA A 76 8.83 28.93 -13.56
C ALA A 76 9.16 27.61 -14.25
N SER A 77 10.01 27.62 -15.29
CA SER A 77 10.47 26.40 -15.97
C SER A 77 11.28 25.50 -15.04
N GLY A 78 12.20 26.07 -14.24
CA GLY A 78 12.96 25.31 -13.25
C GLY A 78 12.06 24.66 -12.19
N PHE A 79 11.05 25.39 -11.72
CA PHE A 79 10.07 24.85 -10.78
C PHE A 79 9.25 23.71 -11.37
N LEU A 80 8.77 23.85 -12.61
CA LEU A 80 8.08 22.76 -13.32
C LEU A 80 8.95 21.51 -13.46
N CYS A 81 10.23 21.66 -13.77
CA CYS A 81 11.18 20.54 -13.84
C CYS A 81 11.26 19.79 -12.50
N LEU A 82 11.33 20.51 -11.38
CA LEU A 82 11.33 19.91 -10.04
C LEU A 82 10.02 19.18 -9.74
N LEU A 83 8.88 19.78 -10.07
CA LEU A 83 7.56 19.15 -9.87
C LEU A 83 7.41 17.86 -10.68
N HIS A 84 7.86 17.87 -11.94
CA HIS A 84 7.87 16.66 -12.78
C HIS A 84 8.79 15.58 -12.21
N SER A 85 10.00 15.94 -11.79
CA SER A 85 10.92 14.98 -11.14
C SER A 85 10.29 14.36 -9.90
N GLN A 86 9.71 15.18 -9.02
CA GLN A 86 9.07 14.72 -7.79
C GLN A 86 7.87 13.80 -8.07
N MET A 87 7.08 14.12 -9.10
CA MET A 87 5.95 13.30 -9.51
C MET A 87 6.41 11.90 -9.97
N GLU A 88 7.46 11.81 -10.77
CA GLU A 88 8.02 10.54 -11.22
C GLU A 88 8.59 9.71 -10.05
N ASP A 89 9.25 10.36 -9.09
CA ASP A 89 9.73 9.68 -7.88
C ASP A 89 8.58 9.13 -7.03
N LEU A 90 7.47 9.88 -6.90
CA LEU A 90 6.28 9.40 -6.19
C LEU A 90 5.58 8.26 -6.92
N LYS A 91 5.50 8.28 -8.25
CA LYS A 91 4.97 7.17 -9.05
C LYS A 91 5.79 5.90 -8.85
N LYS A 92 7.13 6.00 -8.92
CA LYS A 92 8.05 4.89 -8.62
C LYS A 92 7.86 4.35 -7.20
N LYS A 93 7.77 5.24 -6.22
CA LYS A 93 7.51 4.88 -4.82
C LYS A 93 6.18 4.15 -4.67
N ARG A 94 5.11 4.65 -5.30
CA ARG A 94 3.78 3.99 -5.32
C ARG A 94 3.87 2.58 -5.91
N LYS A 95 4.53 2.40 -7.06
CA LYS A 95 4.73 1.07 -7.68
C LYS A 95 5.48 0.12 -6.75
N ALA A 96 6.54 0.60 -6.10
CA ALA A 96 7.31 -0.19 -5.13
C ALA A 96 6.49 -0.58 -3.89
N VAL A 97 5.71 0.35 -3.35
CA VAL A 97 4.84 0.13 -2.18
C VAL A 97 3.74 -0.88 -2.49
N LEU A 98 3.05 -0.72 -3.63
CA LEU A 98 2.02 -1.67 -4.06
C LEU A 98 2.59 -3.08 -4.23
N ARG A 99 3.78 -3.21 -4.83
CA ARG A 99 4.49 -4.51 -4.94
C ARG A 99 4.78 -5.11 -3.57
N CYS A 100 5.34 -4.31 -2.66
CA CYS A 100 5.66 -4.75 -1.30
C CYS A 100 4.41 -5.24 -0.56
N TYR A 101 3.32 -4.47 -0.61
CA TYR A 101 2.09 -4.81 0.08
C TYR A 101 1.40 -6.04 -0.52
N LYS A 102 1.43 -6.19 -1.85
CA LYS A 102 0.94 -7.39 -2.53
C LYS A 102 1.69 -8.65 -2.06
N SER A 103 3.01 -8.55 -1.89
CA SER A 103 3.83 -9.68 -1.43
C SER A 103 3.53 -10.11 0.01
N VAL A 104 3.12 -9.17 0.88
CA VAL A 104 2.85 -9.43 2.31
C VAL A 104 1.42 -9.90 2.54
N LEU A 105 0.45 -9.33 1.81
CA LEU A 105 -0.98 -9.56 2.08
C LEU A 105 -1.57 -10.69 1.25
N HIS A 106 -0.86 -11.15 0.21
CA HIS A 106 -1.37 -12.10 -0.78
C HIS A 106 -2.72 -11.67 -1.40
N CYS A 107 -3.03 -10.38 -1.33
CA CYS A 107 -4.21 -9.71 -1.88
C CYS A 107 -3.72 -8.51 -2.68
N ASP A 108 -4.46 -8.12 -3.72
CA ASP A 108 -4.09 -6.98 -4.55
C ASP A 108 -4.39 -5.65 -3.84
N PRO A 109 -3.37 -4.89 -3.38
CA PRO A 109 -3.57 -3.58 -2.77
C PRO A 109 -4.07 -2.56 -3.81
N GLY A 110 -3.94 -2.87 -5.10
CA GLY A 110 -4.54 -2.11 -6.19
C GLY A 110 -6.07 -2.04 -6.08
N SER A 111 -6.73 -3.05 -5.51
CA SER A 111 -8.18 -3.05 -5.26
C SER A 111 -8.64 -1.98 -4.25
N TRP A 112 -7.74 -1.52 -3.37
CA TRP A 112 -8.03 -0.48 -2.38
C TRP A 112 -8.07 0.92 -2.98
N ILE A 113 -7.52 1.04 -4.19
CA ILE A 113 -7.44 2.28 -4.92
C ILE A 113 -8.39 2.11 -6.10
N ALA A 114 -9.48 2.89 -6.14
CA ALA A 114 -10.40 2.86 -7.29
C ALA A 114 -9.61 2.99 -8.61
N PRO A 115 -9.93 2.16 -9.63
CA PRO A 115 -9.20 2.11 -10.88
C PRO A 115 -9.33 3.45 -11.58
N GLU A 116 -8.22 4.13 -11.86
CA GLU A 116 -8.23 5.31 -12.73
C GLU A 116 -6.98 5.32 -13.62
N ASP A 117 -7.25 5.65 -14.88
CA ASP A 117 -6.44 5.74 -16.11
C ASP A 117 -5.90 4.44 -16.77
N PRO A 118 -6.24 4.18 -18.06
CA PRO A 118 -5.70 3.07 -18.86
C PRO A 118 -4.17 3.05 -18.97
N GLU A 119 -3.51 4.20 -18.80
CA GLU A 119 -2.05 4.32 -18.88
C GLU A 119 -1.33 3.59 -17.74
N GLU A 120 -1.89 3.54 -16.53
CA GLU A 120 -1.30 2.78 -15.41
C GLU A 120 -1.56 1.26 -15.52
N GLN A 121 -2.57 0.84 -16.30
CA GLN A 121 -2.85 -0.58 -16.56
C GLN A 121 -1.87 -1.18 -17.57
N MET A 122 -1.42 -0.41 -18.56
CA MET A 122 -0.47 -0.88 -19.58
C MET A 122 0.87 -1.28 -18.96
N ASP A 123 1.32 -0.50 -17.97
CA ASP A 123 2.54 -0.71 -17.18
C ASP A 123 2.46 -1.93 -16.21
N SER A 124 1.23 -2.38 -15.92
CA SER A 124 0.92 -3.55 -15.10
C SER A 124 0.77 -4.82 -15.94
N ILE A 125 0.24 -4.69 -17.16
CA ILE A 125 0.08 -5.78 -18.13
C ILE A 125 1.44 -6.21 -18.69
N ASP A 126 2.32 -5.27 -19.01
CA ASP A 126 3.69 -5.54 -19.49
C ASP A 126 4.50 -6.38 -18.47
N PHE A 127 4.27 -6.14 -17.18
CA PHE A 127 4.92 -6.89 -16.09
C PHE A 127 4.30 -8.28 -15.80
N LEU A 128 3.02 -8.50 -16.13
CA LEU A 128 2.40 -9.83 -16.04
C LEU A 128 2.84 -10.75 -17.17
N GLN A 129 3.21 -10.17 -18.32
CA GLN A 129 3.62 -10.91 -19.51
C GLN A 129 5.04 -11.48 -19.38
N GLU A 130 5.95 -10.81 -18.67
CA GLU A 130 7.30 -11.34 -18.39
C GLU A 130 7.31 -12.57 -17.47
N ASN A 131 6.27 -12.78 -16.65
CA ASN A 131 6.18 -13.93 -15.74
C ASN A 131 5.41 -15.13 -16.33
N SER A 132 4.87 -15.01 -17.55
CA SER A 132 4.02 -16.04 -18.17
C SER A 132 4.69 -16.84 -19.29
N SER A 133 5.99 -16.64 -19.53
CA SER A 133 6.72 -17.30 -20.61
C SER A 133 7.85 -18.18 -20.09
N GLU A 134 7.51 -19.35 -19.54
CA GLU A 134 8.38 -20.55 -19.60
C GLU A 134 7.61 -21.78 -19.10
N SER A 135 6.89 -22.42 -20.02
CA SER A 135 6.64 -23.86 -19.94
C SER A 135 6.50 -24.36 -21.38
N ASP A 136 7.64 -24.51 -22.05
CA ASP A 136 7.71 -25.28 -23.29
C ASP A 136 7.49 -26.76 -22.96
N ASP A 137 6.59 -27.33 -23.74
CA ASP A 137 6.07 -28.69 -23.76
C ASP A 137 7.13 -29.64 -24.35
N ASP A 138 7.83 -30.39 -23.50
CA ASP A 138 8.60 -31.56 -23.95
C ASP A 138 7.69 -32.79 -23.91
N SER A 139 6.89 -32.92 -24.97
CA SER A 139 6.32 -34.19 -25.40
C SER A 139 7.26 -34.81 -26.41
N ASP A 140 8.11 -35.76 -25.97
CA ASP A 140 8.84 -36.65 -26.87
C ASP A 140 8.57 -38.12 -26.51
N ASP A 141 7.96 -38.80 -27.47
CA ASP A 141 7.72 -40.24 -27.54
C ASP A 141 9.02 -41.06 -27.51
N ILE A 142 9.09 -42.11 -26.66
CA ILE A 142 9.55 -43.48 -27.01
C ILE A 142 9.24 -44.51 -25.93
#